data_AF-A0A1F3BXV3-F1
#
_entry.id   AF-A0A1F3BXV3-F1
#
_cell.length_a   1.000
_cell.length_b   1.000
_cell.length_c   1.000
_cell.angle_alpha   90.00
_cell.angle_beta   90.00
_cell.angle_gamma   90.00
#
_symmetry.space_group_name_H-M   'P 1'
#
loop_
_entity.id
_entity.type
_entity.pdbx_description
1 polymer ?
#
loop_
_entity_poly.entity_id
_entity_poly.type
_entity_poly.pdbx_seq_one_letter_code
_entity_poly.pdbx_strand_id
1 'polypeptide(L)'
;MAPRTKWPSAVVDLADARDDRRLRDYQARLRAVLETNRKALSRLFQSGLIFTRAGARLGRDLLLAHQHLLKVADLLARLGELSARGARDRRDAEAEALYAQVQALLARTSELSARSDGLLARER
;
A
#
# COMPACT_ATOMS: atom_id res chain seq x y z
N MET A 1 -55.54 -6.99 5.96
CA MET A 1 -54.45 -6.86 6.94
C MET A 1 -53.19 -7.44 6.29
N ALA A 2 -52.28 -6.60 5.79
CA ALA A 2 -51.12 -7.07 5.01
C ALA A 2 -49.97 -7.48 5.94
N PRO A 3 -49.26 -8.59 5.68
CA PRO A 3 -48.15 -9.01 6.51
C PRO A 3 -46.96 -8.05 6.35
N ARG A 4 -46.50 -7.48 7.46
CA ARG A 4 -45.26 -6.67 7.51
C ARG A 4 -44.07 -7.60 7.25
N THR A 5 -43.45 -7.46 6.09
CA THR A 5 -42.20 -8.14 5.74
C THR A 5 -41.15 -7.79 6.79
N LYS A 6 -40.76 -8.75 7.62
CA LYS A 6 -39.63 -8.58 8.55
C LYS A 6 -38.34 -8.66 7.74
N TRP A 7 -37.71 -7.51 7.54
CA TRP A 7 -36.36 -7.47 7.00
C TRP A 7 -35.42 -8.04 8.06
N PRO A 8 -34.51 -8.97 7.71
CA PRO A 8 -33.52 -9.45 8.66
C PRO A 8 -32.62 -8.28 9.05
N SER A 9 -32.70 -7.86 10.31
CA SER A 9 -31.80 -6.86 10.87
C SER A 9 -30.45 -7.52 11.15
N ALA A 10 -29.57 -7.54 10.16
CA ALA A 10 -28.18 -7.89 10.37
C ALA A 10 -27.53 -6.78 11.22
N VAL A 11 -27.17 -7.09 12.47
CA VAL A 11 -26.39 -6.20 13.31
C VAL A 11 -24.97 -6.19 12.76
N VAL A 12 -24.61 -5.12 12.07
CA VAL A 12 -23.26 -4.91 11.52
C VAL A 12 -22.42 -4.24 12.59
N ASP A 13 -21.26 -4.84 12.90
CA ASP A 13 -20.27 -4.15 13.70
C ASP A 13 -19.59 -3.07 12.86
N LEU A 14 -19.78 -1.81 13.26
CA LEU A 14 -19.22 -0.66 12.56
C LEU A 14 -17.69 -0.60 12.68
N ALA A 15 -17.10 -1.20 13.72
CA ALA A 15 -15.66 -1.25 13.88
C ALA A 15 -15.05 -2.17 12.82
N ASP A 16 -15.55 -3.40 12.72
CA ASP A 16 -15.10 -4.39 11.71
C ASP A 16 -15.27 -3.84 10.28
N ALA A 17 -16.42 -3.20 10.00
CA ALA A 17 -16.68 -2.60 8.69
C ALA A 17 -15.71 -1.44 8.36
N ARG A 18 -15.26 -0.67 9.35
CA ARG A 18 -14.28 0.40 9.18
C ARG A 18 -12.89 -0.16 8.94
N ASP A 19 -12.50 -1.21 9.65
CA ASP A 19 -11.20 -1.85 9.46
C ASP A 19 -11.10 -2.54 8.10
N ASP A 20 -12.15 -3.24 7.67
CA ASP A 20 -12.23 -3.83 6.33
C ASP A 20 -12.14 -2.77 5.24
N ARG A 21 -12.75 -1.60 5.45
CA ARG A 21 -12.62 -0.47 4.52
C ARG A 21 -11.19 0.07 4.52
N ARG A 22 -10.59 0.29 5.69
CA ARG A 22 -9.22 0.80 5.83
C ARG A 22 -8.22 -0.14 5.14
N LEU A 23 -8.36 -1.45 5.34
CA LEU A 23 -7.52 -2.46 4.70
C LEU A 23 -7.62 -2.37 3.17
N ARG A 24 -8.85 -2.29 2.63
CA ARG A 24 -9.09 -2.13 1.18
C ARG A 24 -8.47 -0.86 0.62
N ASP A 25 -8.58 0.27 1.33
CA ASP A 25 -8.02 1.54 0.91
C ASP A 25 -6.47 1.46 0.83
N TYR A 26 -5.83 0.84 1.82
CA TYR A 26 -4.38 0.61 1.80
C TYR A 26 -3.95 -0.36 0.70
N GLN A 27 -4.71 -1.42 0.45
CA GLN A 27 -4.45 -2.35 -0.66
C GLN A 27 -4.55 -1.64 -2.02
N ALA A 28 -5.56 -0.79 -2.21
CA ALA A 28 -5.70 0.02 -3.42
C ALA A 28 -4.51 0.98 -3.60
N ARG A 29 -4.11 1.66 -2.51
CA ARG A 29 -2.95 2.55 -2.51
C ARG A 29 -1.65 1.82 -2.83
N LEU A 30 -1.42 0.65 -2.24
CA LEU A 30 -0.26 -0.20 -2.54
C LEU A 30 -0.18 -0.53 -4.04
N ARG A 31 -1.29 -0.97 -4.65
CA ARG A 31 -1.34 -1.30 -6.09
C ARG A 31 -0.99 -0.09 -6.95
N ALA A 32 -1.52 1.09 -6.62
CA ALA A 32 -1.21 2.33 -7.34
C ALA A 32 0.28 2.67 -7.27
N VAL A 33 0.89 2.59 -6.08
CA VAL A 33 2.32 2.92 -5.88
C VAL A 33 3.24 1.88 -6.54
N LEU A 34 2.89 0.59 -6.48
CA LEU A 34 3.59 -0.47 -7.20
C LEU A 34 3.62 -0.22 -8.71
N GLU A 35 2.48 0.16 -9.29
CA GLU A 35 2.42 0.42 -10.73
C GLU A 35 3.24 1.65 -11.14
N THR A 36 3.24 2.71 -10.32
CA THR A 36 4.12 3.87 -10.53
C THR A 36 5.60 3.49 -10.46
N ASN A 37 6.02 2.74 -9.45
CA ASN A 37 7.40 2.29 -9.30
C ASN A 37 7.85 1.40 -10.48
N ARG A 38 6.98 0.49 -10.91
CA ARG A 38 7.21 -0.37 -12.09
C ARG A 38 7.40 0.46 -13.36
N LYS A 39 6.55 1.46 -13.59
CA LYS A 39 6.68 2.37 -14.74
C LYS A 39 7.98 3.18 -14.70
N ALA A 40 8.38 3.68 -13.53
CA ALA A 40 9.63 4.41 -13.38
C ALA A 40 10.86 3.53 -13.69
N LEU A 41 10.87 2.28 -13.20
CA LEU A 41 11.90 1.30 -13.56
C LEU A 41 11.91 1.04 -15.07
N SER A 42 10.77 0.73 -15.69
CA SER A 42 10.70 0.50 -17.14
C SER A 42 11.24 1.68 -17.94
N ARG A 43 10.91 2.93 -17.55
CA ARG A 43 11.43 4.14 -18.19
C ARG A 43 12.94 4.29 -18.03
N LEU A 44 13.48 4.03 -16.83
CA LEU A 44 14.92 4.08 -16.57
C LEU A 44 15.71 3.12 -17.48
N PHE A 45 15.18 1.91 -17.68
CA PHE A 45 15.79 0.93 -18.59
C PHE A 45 15.66 1.34 -20.05
N GLN A 46 14.47 1.79 -20.48
CA GLN A 46 14.20 2.19 -21.86
C GLN A 46 14.99 3.42 -22.30
N SER A 47 15.24 4.37 -21.40
CA SER A 47 16.02 5.57 -21.72
C SER A 47 17.53 5.34 -21.78
N GLY A 48 18.02 4.17 -21.35
CA GLY A 48 19.46 3.91 -21.24
C GLY A 48 20.15 4.66 -20.10
N LEU A 49 19.43 5.48 -19.33
CA LEU A 49 20.00 6.25 -18.22
C LEU A 49 20.60 5.35 -17.13
N ILE A 50 20.20 4.09 -17.06
CA ILE A 50 20.78 3.10 -16.14
C ILE A 50 22.30 2.95 -16.26
N PHE A 51 22.87 3.24 -17.43
CA PHE A 51 24.32 3.18 -17.66
C PHE A 51 25.07 4.41 -17.14
N THR A 52 24.35 5.44 -16.69
CA THR A 52 24.93 6.61 -16.04
C THR A 52 25.03 6.40 -14.53
N ARG A 53 25.98 7.09 -13.88
CA ARG A 53 26.09 7.06 -12.41
C ARG A 53 24.80 7.55 -11.72
N ALA A 54 24.15 8.56 -12.30
CA ALA A 54 22.90 9.11 -11.78
C ALA A 54 21.75 8.11 -11.91
N GLY A 55 21.59 7.49 -13.08
CA GLY A 55 20.56 6.48 -13.30
C GLY A 55 20.79 5.17 -12.54
N ALA A 56 22.04 4.74 -12.34
CA ALA A 56 22.33 3.59 -11.47
C ALA A 56 21.90 3.86 -10.00
N ARG A 57 22.14 5.08 -9.50
CA ARG A 57 21.66 5.50 -8.17
C ARG A 57 20.13 5.53 -8.11
N LEU A 58 19.49 6.06 -9.14
CA LEU A 58 18.03 6.09 -9.29
C LEU A 58 17.44 4.67 -9.30
N GLY A 59 18.05 3.75 -10.05
CA GLY A 59 17.64 2.36 -10.12
C GLY A 59 17.71 1.67 -8.76
N ARG A 60 18.80 1.88 -8.01
CA ARG A 60 18.91 1.37 -6.63
C ARG A 60 17.80 1.93 -5.73
N ASP A 61 17.53 3.23 -5.81
CA ASP A 61 16.52 3.88 -4.99
C ASP A 61 15.10 3.39 -5.34
N LEU A 62 14.81 3.13 -6.62
CA LEU A 62 13.57 2.52 -7.10
C LEU A 62 13.41 1.06 -6.67
N LEU A 63 14.50 0.27 -6.67
CA LEU A 63 14.49 -1.11 -6.19
C LEU A 63 14.29 -1.18 -4.67
N LEU A 64 14.88 -0.25 -3.91
CA LEU A 64 14.64 -0.12 -2.47
C LEU A 64 13.16 0.23 -2.20
N ALA A 65 12.59 1.15 -2.98
CA ALA A 65 11.17 1.44 -2.94
C ALA A 65 10.32 0.18 -3.23
N HIS A 66 10.70 -0.62 -4.22
CA HIS A 66 10.03 -1.89 -4.52
C HIS A 66 10.06 -2.86 -3.33
N GLN A 67 11.21 -3.01 -2.65
CA GLN A 67 11.33 -3.85 -1.46
C GLN A 67 10.42 -3.38 -0.32
N HIS A 68 10.31 -2.07 -0.09
CA HIS A 68 9.35 -1.54 0.89
C HIS A 68 7.91 -1.90 0.52
N LEU A 69 7.54 -1.84 -0.76
CA LEU A 69 6.20 -2.20 -1.21
C LEU A 69 5.89 -3.69 -1.02
N LEU A 70 6.87 -4.57 -1.25
CA LEU A 70 6.75 -6.00 -0.92
C LEU A 70 6.54 -6.20 0.58
N LYS A 71 7.25 -5.45 1.42
CA LYS A 71 7.04 -5.51 2.88
C LYS A 71 5.65 -5.00 3.28
N VAL A 72 5.16 -3.94 2.65
CA VAL A 72 3.78 -3.45 2.85
C VAL A 72 2.76 -4.53 2.45
N ALA A 73 2.99 -5.27 1.37
CA ALA A 73 2.10 -6.36 0.97
C ALA A 73 2.02 -7.46 2.05
N ASP A 74 3.15 -7.88 2.62
CA ASP A 74 3.21 -8.83 3.75
C ASP A 74 2.46 -8.30 4.98
N LEU A 75 2.66 -7.02 5.34
CA LEU A 75 1.96 -6.42 6.48
C LEU A 75 0.43 -6.35 6.26
N LEU A 76 -0.03 -6.01 5.06
CA LEU A 76 -1.45 -5.98 4.72
C LEU A 76 -2.08 -7.38 4.69
N ALA A 77 -1.33 -8.40 4.27
CA ALA A 77 -1.80 -9.79 4.36
C ALA A 77 -2.01 -10.21 5.82
N ARG A 78 -1.03 -9.92 6.70
CA ARG A 78 -1.13 -10.16 8.14
C ARG A 78 -2.31 -9.42 8.78
N LEU A 79 -2.54 -8.17 8.39
CA LEU A 79 -3.71 -7.40 8.83
C LEU A 79 -5.03 -8.09 8.43
N GLY A 80 -5.13 -8.61 7.20
CA GLY A 80 -6.30 -9.37 6.76
C GLY A 80 -6.54 -10.65 7.58
N GLU A 81 -5.47 -11.37 7.93
CA GLU A 81 -5.56 -12.53 8.81
C GLU A 81 -6.00 -12.17 10.24
N LEU A 82 -5.51 -11.05 10.77
CA LEU A 82 -5.90 -10.55 12.10
C LEU A 82 -7.37 -10.16 12.15
N SER A 83 -7.88 -9.50 11.11
CA SER A 83 -9.30 -9.15 10.97
C SER A 83 -10.19 -10.40 10.92
N ALA A 84 -9.78 -11.46 10.20
CA ALA A 84 -10.57 -12.68 10.05
C ALA A 84 -10.76 -13.49 11.36
N ARG A 85 -9.90 -13.32 12.37
CA ARG A 85 -9.89 -14.15 13.59
C ARG A 85 -10.87 -13.67 14.70
N GLY A 86 -11.58 -12.55 14.54
CA GLY A 86 -12.65 -12.03 15.44
C GLY A 86 -12.42 -11.79 16.96
N ALA A 87 -11.33 -11.17 17.46
CA ALA A 87 -11.18 -10.77 18.88
C ALA A 87 -10.48 -9.40 19.04
N ARG A 88 -11.13 -8.46 19.74
CA ARG A 88 -10.88 -7.00 19.66
C ARG A 88 -9.67 -6.48 20.46
N ASP A 89 -9.68 -6.60 21.78
CA ASP A 89 -8.84 -5.70 22.62
C ASP A 89 -7.32 -5.81 22.44
N ARG A 90 -6.78 -7.01 22.23
CA ARG A 90 -5.32 -7.19 22.05
C ARG A 90 -4.86 -7.01 20.60
N ARG A 91 -5.79 -7.01 19.64
CA ARG A 91 -5.49 -6.87 18.20
C ARG A 91 -5.55 -5.44 17.72
N ASP A 92 -6.32 -4.58 18.36
CA ASP A 92 -6.41 -3.17 17.94
C ASP A 92 -5.04 -2.48 18.04
N ALA A 93 -4.29 -2.70 19.12
CA ALA A 93 -2.95 -2.15 19.27
C ALA A 93 -1.94 -2.73 18.26
N GLU A 94 -2.02 -4.02 17.96
CA GLU A 94 -1.16 -4.68 16.96
C GLU A 94 -1.50 -4.19 15.54
N ALA A 95 -2.79 -4.13 15.21
CA ALA A 95 -3.29 -3.65 13.93
C ALA A 95 -2.92 -2.18 13.70
N GLU A 96 -3.06 -1.30 14.70
CA GLU A 96 -2.63 0.09 14.60
C GLU A 96 -1.12 0.20 14.38
N ALA A 97 -0.31 -0.60 15.08
CA ALA A 97 1.14 -0.62 14.87
C ALA A 97 1.51 -1.08 13.45
N LEU A 98 0.79 -2.05 12.90
CA LEU A 98 0.98 -2.52 11.52
C LEU A 98 0.54 -1.44 10.50
N TYR A 99 -0.59 -0.77 10.71
CA TYR A 99 -1.04 0.32 9.85
C TYR A 99 -0.07 1.50 9.86
N ALA A 100 0.49 1.86 11.02
CA ALA A 100 1.50 2.90 11.13
C ALA A 100 2.76 2.55 10.33
N GLN A 101 3.21 1.29 10.38
CA GLN A 101 4.33 0.80 9.57
C GLN A 101 4.02 0.85 8.07
N VAL A 102 2.83 0.42 7.66
CA VAL A 102 2.36 0.52 6.28
C VAL A 102 2.39 1.97 5.81
N GLN A 103 1.86 2.90 6.60
CA GLN A 103 1.82 4.32 6.26
C GLN A 103 3.23 4.91 6.10
N ALA A 104 4.13 4.60 7.04
CA ALA A 104 5.51 5.08 6.99
C ALA A 104 6.26 4.57 5.74
N LEU A 105 6.11 3.28 5.41
CA LEU A 105 6.71 2.68 4.23
C LEU A 105 6.14 3.25 2.93
N LEU A 106 4.82 3.44 2.84
CA LEU A 106 4.18 4.05 1.68
C LEU A 106 4.59 5.51 1.49
N ALA A 107 4.74 6.28 2.57
CA ALA A 107 5.25 7.65 2.52
C ALA A 107 6.68 7.70 1.98
N ARG A 108 7.58 6.89 2.55
CA ARG A 108 8.99 6.81 2.12
C ARG A 108 9.13 6.37 0.66
N THR A 109 8.29 5.44 0.22
CA THR A 109 8.27 4.95 -1.17
C THR A 109 7.76 6.04 -2.13
N SER A 110 6.73 6.79 -1.73
CA SER A 110 6.20 7.90 -2.53
C SER A 110 7.26 8.99 -2.72
N GLU A 111 8.00 9.34 -1.67
CA GLU A 111 9.09 10.31 -1.74
C GLU A 111 10.24 9.85 -2.65
N LEU A 112 10.67 8.58 -2.55
CA LEU A 112 11.67 8.00 -3.43
C LEU A 112 11.22 8.00 -4.91
N SER A 113 9.96 7.65 -5.15
CA SER A 113 9.39 7.61 -6.51
C SER A 113 9.28 9.01 -7.11
N ALA A 114 8.80 10.00 -6.34
CA ALA A 114 8.67 11.38 -6.80
C ALA A 114 10.03 12.03 -7.12
N ARG A 115 11.06 11.78 -6.30
CA ARG A 115 12.43 12.21 -6.61
C ARG A 115 12.94 11.58 -7.90
N SER A 116 12.59 10.32 -8.13
CA SER A 116 13.01 9.60 -9.33
C SER A 116 12.32 10.14 -10.59
N ASP A 117 11.03 10.42 -10.52
CA ASP A 117 10.27 11.04 -11.62
C ASP A 117 10.80 12.43 -11.96
N GLY A 118 11.13 13.24 -10.96
CA GLY A 118 11.72 14.57 -11.17
C GLY A 118 13.09 14.54 -11.85
N LEU A 119 13.91 13.52 -11.58
CA LEU A 119 15.20 13.34 -12.26
C LEU A 119 15.02 12.80 -13.69
N LEU A 120 14.14 11.82 -13.89
CA LEU A 120 13.82 11.30 -15.22
C LEU A 120 13.18 12.37 -16.14
N ALA A 121 12.45 13.34 -15.57
CA ALA A 121 11.87 14.44 -16.33
C ALA A 121 12.89 15.52 -16.74
N ARG A 122 14.03 15.64 -16.04
CA ARG A 122 15.09 16.62 -16.33
C ARG A 122 16.10 16.14 -17.37
N GLU A 123 16.23 14.83 -17.52
CA GLU A 123 17.12 14.18 -18.51
C GLU A 123 16.41 13.96 -19.87
N ARG A 124 15.26 14.61 -20.09
CA ARG A 124 14.47 14.60 -21.33
C ARG A 124 14.79 15.78 -22.22
#